data_AF-A0A6M1ZQG1-F1
#
_entry.id   AF-A0A6M1ZQG1-F1
#
_cell.length_a   1.000
_cell.length_b   1.000
_cell.length_c   1.000
_cell.angle_alpha   90.00
_cell.angle_beta   90.00
_cell.angle_gamma   90.00
#
_symmetry.space_group_name_H-M   'P 1'
#
loop_
_entity.id
_entity.type
_entity.pdbx_description
1 polymer ?
#
loop_
_entity_poly.entity_id
_entity_poly.type
_entity_poly.pdbx_seq_one_letter_code
_entity_poly.pdbx_strand_id
1 'polypeptide(L)' 'MSKKVLGDTDRGLLFVVSAPAGTGKSTMVDMLVKEFPDGVVESCSSTTRRPRPGEVAKRHYHY' A
#
# COMPACT_ATOMS: atom_id res chain seq x y z
N MET A 1 11.31 -20.75 6.01
CA MET A 1 10.18 -20.43 5.10
C MET A 1 10.75 -19.67 3.92
N SER A 2 10.40 -20.03 2.68
CA SER A 2 10.93 -19.35 1.49
C SER A 2 10.37 -17.93 1.44
N LYS A 3 11.24 -16.94 1.18
CA LYS A 3 10.85 -15.53 1.10
C LYS A 3 9.89 -15.37 -0.08
N LYS A 4 8.62 -15.06 0.19
CA LYS A 4 7.65 -14.78 -0.87
C LYS A 4 7.94 -13.38 -1.39
N VAL A 5 8.44 -13.28 -2.61
CA VAL A 5 8.68 -12.02 -3.30
C VAL A 5 7.80 -11.98 -4.54
N LEU A 6 7.12 -10.86 -4.75
CA LEU A 6 6.33 -10.59 -5.94
C LEU A 6 7.10 -9.63 -6.85
N GLY A 7 7.77 -10.16 -7.88
CA GLY A 7 8.55 -9.35 -8.84
C GLY A 7 10.05 -9.60 -8.78
N ASP A 8 10.80 -8.74 -9.49
CA ASP A 8 12.26 -8.72 -9.50
C ASP A 8 12.77 -8.03 -8.21
N THR A 9 13.72 -8.65 -7.50
CA THR A 9 14.30 -8.07 -6.29
C THR A 9 15.25 -6.91 -6.58
N ASP A 10 15.77 -6.81 -7.80
CA ASP A 10 16.72 -5.78 -8.20
C ASP A 10 16.03 -4.49 -8.66
N ARG A 11 14.74 -4.57 -9.02
CA ARG A 11 13.92 -3.42 -9.45
C ARG A 11 12.49 -3.54 -8.93
N GLY A 12 12.10 -2.60 -8.08
CA GLY A 12 10.73 -2.55 -7.55
C GLY A 12 9.67 -2.42 -8.66
N LEU A 13 8.57 -3.15 -8.51
CA LEU A 13 7.40 -3.07 -9.39
C LEU A 13 6.33 -2.16 -8.78
N LEU A 14 5.79 -1.23 -9.57
CA LEU A 14 4.64 -0.43 -9.19
C LEU A 14 3.35 -1.14 -9.57
N PHE A 15 2.53 -1.46 -8.58
CA PHE A 15 1.18 -1.98 -8.78
C PHE A 15 0.16 -0.85 -8.67
N VAL A 16 -0.74 -0.75 -9.65
CA VAL A 16 -1.88 0.17 -9.60
C VAL A 16 -3.15 -0.67 -9.53
N VAL A 17 -3.88 -0.55 -8.43
CA VAL A 17 -5.17 -1.22 -8.25
C VAL A 17 -6.29 -0.20 -8.43
N SER A 18 -7.16 -0.41 -9.43
CA SER A 18 -8.30 0.47 -9.72
C SER A 18 -9.61 -0.31 -9.74
N ALA A 19 -10.62 0.18 -9.03
CA ALA A 19 -11.96 -0.39 -9.04
C ALA A 19 -12.99 0.63 -8.49
N PRO A 20 -14.30 0.49 -8.81
CA PRO A 20 -15.36 1.32 -8.23
C PRO A 20 -15.40 1.28 -6.70
N ALA A 21 -16.02 2.28 -6.07
CA ALA A 21 -16.24 2.28 -4.63
C ALA A 21 -17.06 1.04 -4.19
N GLY A 22 -16.69 0.43 -3.05
CA GLY A 22 -17.38 -0.74 -2.49
C GLY A 22 -16.94 -2.10 -3.03
N THR A 23 -15.97 -2.17 -3.96
CA THR A 23 -15.51 -3.42 -4.60
C THR A 23 -14.37 -4.14 -3.88
N GLY A 24 -13.95 -3.67 -2.70
CA GLY A 24 -12.92 -4.35 -1.90
C GLY A 24 -11.46 -4.05 -2.27
N LYS A 25 -11.19 -3.02 -3.08
CA LYS A 25 -9.82 -2.60 -3.45
C LYS A 25 -8.87 -2.46 -2.24
N SER A 26 -9.30 -1.75 -1.20
CA SER A 26 -8.47 -1.56 0.00
C SER A 26 -8.23 -2.88 0.73
N THR A 27 -9.26 -3.73 0.82
CA THR A 27 -9.13 -5.08 1.39
C THR A 27 -8.10 -5.92 0.64
N MET A 28 -8.09 -5.88 -0.70
CA MET A 28 -7.11 -6.61 -1.51
C MET A 28 -5.68 -6.09 -1.29
N VAL A 29 -5.50 -4.77 -1.22
CA VAL A 29 -4.18 -4.16 -0.92
C VAL A 29 -3.69 -4.60 0.46
N ASP A 30 -4.54 -4.55 1.48
CA ASP A 30 -4.21 -5.02 2.83
C ASP A 30 -3.81 -6.50 2.86
N MET A 31 -4.50 -7.34 2.09
CA MET A 31 -4.17 -8.76 1.97
C MET A 31 -2.81 -8.97 1.29
N LEU A 32 -2.49 -8.23 0.23
CA LEU A 32 -1.20 -8.32 -0.45
C LEU A 32 -0.04 -7.92 0.46
N VAL A 33 -0.15 -6.82 1.20
CA VAL A 33 0.89 -6.38 2.14
C VAL A 33 1.09 -7.41 3.26
N LYS A 34 0.01 -8.03 3.75
CA LYS A 34 0.10 -9.08 4.78
C LYS A 34 0.72 -10.38 4.26
N GLU A 35 0.43 -10.76 3.01
CA GLU A 35 0.93 -11.99 2.39
C GLU A 35 2.41 -11.88 1.98
N PHE A 36 2.85 -10.67 1.61
CA PHE A 36 4.21 -10.38 1.15
C PHE A 36 4.90 -9.29 2.01
N PRO A 37 5.06 -9.51 3.33
CA PRO A 37 5.50 -8.47 4.27
C PRO A 37 6.91 -7.92 4.00
N ASP A 38 7.76 -8.70 3.33
CA ASP A 38 9.15 -8.33 3.03
C ASP A 38 9.34 -7.77 1.60
N GLY A 39 8.28 -7.72 0.79
CA GLY A 39 8.38 -7.44 -0.65
C GLY A 39 7.31 -6.52 -1.22
N VAL A 40 6.19 -6.34 -0.52
CA VAL A 40 5.10 -5.45 -0.96
C VAL A 40 4.80 -4.45 0.14
N VAL A 41 4.85 -3.18 -0.24
CA VAL A 41 4.53 -2.05 0.64
C VAL A 41 3.48 -1.16 -0.03
N GLU A 42 2.60 -0.58 0.77
CA GLU A 42 1.68 0.44 0.29
C GLU A 42 2.43 1.78 0.10
N SER A 43 2.13 2.48 -0.99
CA SER A 43 2.72 3.80 -1.26
C SER A 43 2.04 4.90 -0.43
N CYS A 44 2.82 5.66 0.33
CA CYS A 44 2.32 6.82 1.06
C CYS A 44 2.30 8.06 0.15
N SER A 45 1.12 8.58 -0.17
CA SER A 45 0.98 9.77 -1.03
C SER A 45 1.12 11.07 -0.24
N SER A 46 1.37 12.19 -0.93
CA SER A 46 1.43 13.53 -0.31
C SER A 46 0.11 14.29 -0.43
N THR A 47 -0.20 15.13 0.55
CA THR A 47 -1.37 16.02 0.51
C THR A 47 -1.13 17.31 1.28
N THR A 48 -1.73 18.42 0.84
CA THR A 48 -1.62 19.73 1.52
C THR A 48 -2.78 20.00 2.47
N ARG A 49 -3.79 19.13 2.53
CA ARG A 49 -4.90 19.26 3.49
C ARG A 49 -4.42 18.95 4.90
N ARG A 50 -5.17 19.42 5.90
CA ARG A 50 -4.93 19.03 7.30
C ARG A 50 -5.32 17.55 7.55
N PRO A 51 -4.64 16.84 8.46
CA PRO A 51 -5.04 15.49 8.89
C PRO A 51 -6.46 15.46 9.45
N ARG A 52 -7.21 14.39 9.15
CA ARG A 52 -8.49 14.07 9.79
C ARG A 52 -8.25 13.38 11.14
N PRO A 53 -9.22 13.38 12.06
CA PRO A 53 -9.12 12.60 13.29
C PRO A 53 -8.79 11.13 12.99
N GLY A 54 -7.75 10.61 13.63
CA GLY A 54 -7.27 9.23 13.45
C GLY A 54 -6.22 9.04 12.34
N GLU A 55 -5.98 10.04 11.49
CA GLU A 55 -4.91 9.94 10.49
C GLU A 55 -3.53 10.21 11.10
N VAL A 56 -2.58 9.39 10.68
CA VAL A 56 -1.18 9.40 11.17
C VAL A 56 -0.25 9.84 10.05
N ALA A 57 0.58 10.86 10.34
CA ALA A 57 1.60 11.37 9.41
C ALA A 57 2.65 10.30 9.07
N LYS A 58 3.13 10.31 7.82
CA LYS A 58 4.06 9.30 7.25
C LYS A 58 3.51 7.87 7.21
N ARG A 59 2.23 7.67 7.55
CA ARG A 59 1.53 6.39 7.41
C ARG A 59 0.40 6.49 6.39
N HIS A 60 -0.50 7.46 6.58
CA HIS A 60 -1.63 7.65 5.67
C HIS A 60 -1.27 8.62 4.54
N TYR A 61 -0.63 9.72 4.90
CA TYR A 61 -0.11 10.70 3.96
C TYR A 61 1.19 11.33 4.48
N HIS A 62 1.96 11.88 3.54
CA HIS A 62 2.90 12.97 3.81
C HIS A 62 2.09 14.27 3.84
N TYR A 63 1.94 14.83 5.04
CA TYR A 63 1.31 16.15 5.28
C TYR A 63 2.36 17.25 5.31
#